data_AF-A0A5D3YG03-F1
#
_entry.id   AF-A0A5D3YG03-F1
#
_cell.length_a   1.000
_cell.length_b   1.000
_cell.length_c   1.000
_cell.angle_alpha   90.00
_cell.angle_beta   90.00
_cell.angle_gamma   90.00
#
_symmetry.space_group_name_H-M   'P 1'
#
loop_
_entity.id
_entity.type
_entity.pdbx_description
1 polymer ?
#
loop_
_entity_poly.entity_id
_entity_poly.type
_entity_poly.pdbx_seq_one_letter_code
_entity_poly.pdbx_strand_id
1 'polypeptide(L)'
;MYKFPEFTPEEVQERINKMWDMSGPVPLPKFDLQCGFCGHEEVLIKHLRYHMRNKNRSSNPHRCDVGMKCTLCSAVWQHGLVVPEEKHPGRDRIYGWRWIKEQMQEADV
;
A
#
# COMPACT_ATOMS: atom_id res chain seq x y z
N MET A 1 4.47 2.87 20.38
CA MET A 1 3.00 2.80 20.21
C MET A 1 2.67 3.69 19.01
N TYR A 2 2.59 3.15 17.79
CA TYR A 2 2.25 3.96 16.61
C TYR A 2 0.73 4.10 16.51
N LYS A 3 0.16 4.82 17.48
CA LYS A 3 -1.07 5.58 17.24
C LYS A 3 -0.62 6.74 16.35
N PHE A 4 -1.41 7.14 15.36
CA PHE A 4 -1.31 8.51 14.85
C PHE A 4 -1.96 9.35 15.95
N PRO A 5 -1.22 9.85 16.97
CA PRO A 5 -1.86 10.31 18.21
C PRO A 5 -2.68 11.56 17.97
N GLU A 6 -2.34 12.28 16.89
CA GLU A 6 -2.89 13.55 16.48
C GLU A 6 -3.91 13.44 15.35
N PHE A 7 -4.16 12.22 14.83
CA PHE A 7 -5.06 12.04 13.68
C PHE A 7 -6.16 11.02 13.98
N THR A 8 -7.40 11.38 13.63
CA THR A 8 -8.53 10.46 13.65
C THR A 8 -8.39 9.40 12.56
N PRO A 9 -9.09 8.25 12.66
CA PRO A 9 -9.15 7.27 11.57
C PRO A 9 -9.54 7.88 10.22
N GLU A 10 -10.50 8.80 10.24
CA GLU A 10 -11.01 9.48 9.05
C GLU A 10 -9.93 10.37 8.41
N GLU A 11 -9.20 11.15 9.22
CA GLU A 11 -8.10 12.00 8.75
C GLU A 11 -6.94 11.17 8.18
N VAL A 12 -6.64 10.03 8.80
CA VAL A 12 -5.63 9.09 8.29
C VAL A 12 -6.07 8.54 6.93
N GLN A 13 -7.34 8.16 6.80
CA GLN A 13 -7.89 7.66 5.55
C GLN A 13 -7.90 8.74 4.46
N GLU A 14 -8.25 9.98 4.79
CA GLU A 14 -8.21 11.10 3.86
C GLU A 14 -6.79 11.34 3.33
N ARG A 15 -5.78 11.31 4.21
CA ARG A 15 -4.38 11.45 3.81
C ARG A 15 -3.90 10.33 2.89
N ILE A 16 -4.34 9.10 3.16
CA ILE A 16 -4.04 7.96 2.28
C ILE A 16 -4.70 8.16 0.92
N ASN A 17 -5.99 8.53 0.89
CA ASN A 17 -6.72 8.74 -0.35
C ASN A 17 -6.16 9.90 -1.20
N LYS A 18 -5.43 10.85 -0.60
CA LYS A 18 -4.69 11.90 -1.35
C LYS A 18 -3.48 11.34 -2.09
N MET A 19 -2.80 10.36 -1.53
CA MET A 19 -1.54 9.80 -2.07
C MET A 19 -1.74 8.48 -2.83
N TRP A 20 -2.84 7.78 -2.56
CA TRP A 20 -3.12 6.43 -3.05
C TRP A 20 -4.55 6.36 -3.58
N ASP A 21 -4.70 5.69 -4.72
CA ASP A 21 -5.98 5.24 -5.21
C ASP A 21 -6.32 3.87 -4.60
N MET A 22 -7.43 3.84 -3.87
CA MET A 22 -7.96 2.67 -3.18
C MET A 22 -9.23 2.13 -3.87
N SER A 23 -9.63 2.73 -5.01
CA SER A 23 -10.86 2.37 -5.73
C SER A 23 -10.79 0.94 -6.28
N GLY A 24 -9.63 0.55 -6.82
CA GLY A 24 -9.37 -0.74 -7.42
C GLY A 24 -9.13 -1.90 -6.43
N PRO A 25 -8.75 -3.08 -6.97
CA PRO A 25 -8.37 -4.26 -6.19
C PRO A 25 -6.99 -4.13 -5.52
N VAL A 26 -6.15 -3.23 -6.03
CA VAL A 26 -4.80 -2.95 -5.54
C VAL A 26 -4.67 -1.46 -5.19
N PRO A 27 -3.98 -1.10 -4.10
CA PRO A 27 -3.67 0.29 -3.80
C PRO A 27 -2.61 0.79 -4.79
N LEU A 28 -2.96 1.79 -5.60
CA LEU A 28 -2.05 2.39 -6.59
C LEU A 28 -1.59 3.77 -6.13
N PRO A 29 -0.30 4.12 -6.25
CA PRO A 29 0.15 5.46 -5.92
C PRO A 29 -0.38 6.47 -6.94
N LYS A 30 -0.81 7.64 -6.46
CA LYS A 30 -1.22 8.80 -7.28
C LYS A 30 -0.05 9.74 -7.63
N PHE A 31 1.15 9.38 -7.21
CA PHE A 31 2.38 10.13 -7.41
C PHE A 31 3.30 9.35 -8.32
N ASP A 32 4.20 10.06 -9.00
CA ASP A 32 5.19 9.44 -9.87
C ASP A 32 6.11 8.53 -9.05
N LEU A 33 6.13 7.26 -9.44
CA LEU A 33 6.97 6.26 -8.80
C LEU A 33 8.40 6.43 -9.26
N GLN A 34 9.25 7.00 -8.41
CA GLN A 34 10.68 7.12 -8.66
C GLN A 34 11.49 6.46 -7.54
N CYS A 35 12.59 5.81 -7.90
CA CYS A 35 13.53 5.29 -6.93
C CYS A 35 14.25 6.44 -6.20
N GLY A 36 14.00 6.61 -4.90
CA GLY A 36 14.65 7.62 -4.08
C GLY A 36 16.17 7.45 -3.90
N PHE A 37 16.75 6.33 -4.36
CA PHE A 37 18.19 6.06 -4.26
C PHE A 37 18.96 6.41 -5.53
N CYS A 38 18.38 6.16 -6.71
CA CYS A 38 19.08 6.35 -7.99
C CYS A 38 18.31 7.23 -9.01
N GLY A 39 17.11 7.70 -8.66
CA GLY A 39 16.29 8.51 -9.55
C GLY A 39 15.65 7.75 -10.72
N HIS A 40 15.79 6.43 -10.80
CA HIS A 40 15.18 5.65 -11.88
C HIS A 40 13.66 5.57 -11.72
N GLU A 41 12.93 5.79 -12.81
CA GLU A 41 11.46 5.86 -12.85
C GLU A 41 10.80 4.48 -12.92
N GLU A 42 11.51 3.45 -13.38
CA GLU A 42 10.94 2.10 -13.41
C GLU A 42 11.01 1.44 -12.03
N VAL A 43 9.87 1.45 -11.35
CA VAL A 43 9.66 0.81 -10.06
C VAL A 43 8.56 -0.24 -10.17
N LEU A 44 8.84 -1.44 -9.66
CA LEU A 44 7.89 -2.53 -9.59
C LEU A 44 7.23 -2.59 -8.21
N ILE A 45 5.92 -2.78 -8.18
CA ILE A 45 5.22 -3.25 -6.99
C ILE A 45 5.44 -4.77 -6.88
N LYS A 46 6.33 -5.17 -5.98
CA LYS A 46 6.77 -6.57 -5.81
C LYS A 46 5.72 -7.41 -5.09
N HIS A 47 5.10 -6.85 -4.06
CA HIS A 47 4.10 -7.55 -3.26
C HIS A 47 3.19 -6.57 -2.52
N LEU A 48 2.00 -7.06 -2.17
CA LEU A 48 1.06 -6.43 -1.23
C LEU A 48 0.87 -7.38 -0.06
N ARG A 49 1.22 -6.94 1.15
CA ARG A 49 1.04 -7.73 2.37
C ARG A 49 -0.04 -7.10 3.24
N TYR A 50 -1.22 -7.70 3.21
CA TYR A 50 -2.32 -7.37 4.10
C TYR A 50 -2.10 -8.05 5.44
N HIS A 51 -2.27 -7.29 6.52
CA HIS A 51 -2.16 -7.80 7.87
C HIS A 51 -2.98 -6.96 8.84
N MET A 52 -3.34 -7.57 9.98
CA MET A 52 -3.99 -6.84 11.06
C MET A 52 -3.01 -6.54 12.19
N ARG A 53 -3.03 -5.29 12.66
CA ARG A 53 -2.46 -4.93 13.97
C ARG A 53 -3.49 -5.22 15.05
N ASN A 54 -2.99 -5.49 16.25
CA ASN A 54 -3.85 -5.73 17.42
C ASN A 54 -4.80 -4.52 17.63
N LYS A 55 -6.12 -4.78 17.59
CA LYS A 55 -7.20 -3.78 17.74
C LYS A 55 -7.08 -2.98 19.06
N ASN A 56 -6.54 -3.59 20.12
CA ASN A 56 -6.32 -2.90 21.41
C ASN A 56 -5.16 -1.89 21.37
N ARG A 57 -4.33 -1.91 20.32
CA ARG A 57 -3.13 -1.08 20.18
C ARG A 57 -3.18 -0.10 19.00
N SER A 58 -4.19 -0.19 18.14
CA SER A 58 -4.34 0.70 16.99
C SER A 58 -5.81 0.97 16.70
N SER A 59 -6.15 2.26 16.58
CA SER A 59 -7.45 2.70 16.05
C SER A 59 -7.68 2.27 14.60
N ASN A 60 -6.61 1.91 13.89
CA ASN A 60 -6.62 1.50 12.49
C ASN A 60 -5.89 0.16 12.34
N PRO A 61 -6.57 -0.96 12.62
CA PRO A 61 -5.94 -2.27 12.70
C PRO A 61 -5.63 -2.87 11.33
N HIS A 62 -6.44 -2.58 10.31
CA HIS A 62 -6.28 -3.13 8.96
C HIS A 62 -5.17 -2.39 8.20
N ARG A 63 -4.17 -3.15 7.72
CA ARG A 63 -2.98 -2.61 7.07
C ARG A 63 -2.67 -3.33 5.78
N CYS A 64 -2.01 -2.61 4.87
CA CYS A 64 -1.39 -3.19 3.68
C CYS A 64 0.01 -2.60 3.52
N ASP A 65 1.01 -3.48 3.47
CA ASP A 65 2.38 -3.11 3.16
C ASP A 65 2.60 -3.27 1.65
N VAL A 66 2.82 -2.15 0.97
CA VAL A 66 3.13 -2.10 -0.46
C VAL A 66 4.64 -2.14 -0.65
N GLY A 67 5.15 -3.30 -1.06
CA GLY A 67 6.57 -3.51 -1.29
C GLY A 67 6.97 -3.12 -2.70
N MET A 68 7.96 -2.24 -2.81
CA MET A 68 8.47 -1.71 -4.08
C MET A 68 9.90 -2.15 -4.34
N LYS A 69 10.28 -2.24 -5.62
CA LYS A 69 11.63 -2.55 -6.06
C LYS A 69 12.00 -1.71 -7.29
N CYS A 70 13.14 -1.03 -7.24
CA CYS A 70 13.73 -0.41 -8.42
C CYS A 70 14.27 -1.49 -9.38
N THR A 71 13.95 -1.41 -10.67
CA THR A 71 14.45 -2.37 -11.69
C THR A 71 15.93 -2.20 -11.96
N LEU A 72 16.48 -0.98 -11.81
CA LEU A 72 17.88 -0.66 -12.07
C LEU A 72 18.81 -0.99 -10.89
N CYS A 73 18.71 -0.27 -9.78
CA CYS A 73 19.63 -0.43 -8.65
C CYS A 73 19.23 -1.52 -7.65
N SER A 74 18.10 -2.19 -7.88
CA SER A 74 17.54 -3.22 -6.99
C SER A 74 17.21 -2.76 -5.56
N ALA A 75 17.19 -1.45 -5.30
CA ALA A 75 16.71 -0.92 -4.03
C ALA A 75 15.27 -1.38 -3.77
N VAL A 76 14.99 -1.72 -2.52
CA VAL A 76 13.67 -2.16 -2.05
C VAL A 76 13.20 -1.26 -0.92
N TRP A 77 11.92 -0.92 -0.94
CA TRP A 77 11.29 -0.13 0.11
C TRP A 77 9.82 -0.52 0.25
N GLN A 78 9.18 -0.02 1.31
CA GLN A 78 7.80 -0.34 1.64
C GLN A 78 7.04 0.90 2.05
N HIS A 79 5.79 1.01 1.59
CA HIS A 79 4.80 1.93 2.14
C HIS A 79 3.78 1.16 2.97
N GLY A 80 3.62 1.54 4.24
CA GLY A 80 2.60 0.98 5.12
C GLY A 80 1.32 1.80 5.05
N LEU A 81 0.25 1.21 4.53
CA LEU A 81 -1.06 1.85 4.37
C LEU A 81 -2.01 1.40 5.48
N VAL A 82 -2.85 2.32 5.97
CA VAL A 82 -4.14 1.95 6.55
C VAL A 82 -5.07 1.60 5.41
N VAL A 83 -5.79 0.51 5.56
CA VAL A 83 -6.80 0.09 4.59
C VAL A 83 -8.14 0.06 5.31
N PRO A 84 -9.23 0.54 4.71
CA PRO A 84 -10.57 0.33 5.25
C PRO A 84 -10.87 -1.15 5.45
N GLU A 85 -11.70 -1.49 6.44
CA GLU A 85 -12.02 -2.89 6.77
C GLU A 85 -12.63 -3.61 5.55
N GLU A 86 -13.48 -2.94 4.78
CA GLU A 86 -14.13 -3.43 3.57
C GLU A 86 -13.16 -3.75 2.43
N LYS A 87 -11.98 -3.12 2.41
CA LYS A 87 -10.91 -3.35 1.43
C LYS A 87 -9.86 -4.35 1.95
N HIS A 88 -9.95 -4.78 3.20
CA HIS A 88 -9.04 -5.76 3.78
C HIS A 88 -9.57 -7.18 3.53
N PRO A 89 -8.73 -8.17 3.15
CA PRO A 89 -9.17 -9.54 2.86
C PRO A 89 -9.61 -10.37 4.09
N GLY A 90 -9.89 -9.74 5.23
CA GLY A 90 -10.26 -10.38 6.51
C GLY A 90 -9.17 -11.24 7.20
N ARG A 91 -8.09 -11.59 6.50
CA ARG A 91 -6.97 -12.38 7.01
C ARG A 91 -5.64 -11.89 6.48
N ASP A 92 -4.56 -12.25 7.16
CA ASP A 92 -3.21 -11.98 6.67
C ASP A 92 -3.00 -12.66 5.32
N ARG A 93 -2.59 -11.88 4.32
CA ARG A 93 -2.42 -12.37 2.94
C ARG A 93 -1.33 -11.59 2.23
N ILE A 94 -0.57 -12.31 1.41
CA ILE A 94 0.45 -11.73 0.54
C ILE A 94 0.06 -12.00 -0.90
N TYR A 95 -0.01 -10.93 -1.70
CA TYR A 95 -0.15 -11.00 -3.14
C TYR A 95 1.18 -10.65 -3.79
N GLY A 96 1.63 -11.48 -4.74
CA GLY A 96 2.87 -11.26 -5.48
C GLY A 96 2.67 -10.46 -6.75
N TRP A 97 3.78 -9.98 -7.32
CA TRP A 97 3.81 -9.14 -8.53
C TRP A 97 3.00 -9.68 -9.72
N ARG A 98 2.88 -11.01 -9.90
CA ARG A 98 2.09 -11.61 -11.01
C ARG A 98 0.61 -11.26 -10.89
N TRP A 99 0.03 -11.55 -9.74
CA TRP A 99 -1.36 -11.21 -9.45
C TRP A 99 -1.58 -9.70 -9.50
N ILE A 100 -0.65 -8.92 -8.94
CA ILE A 100 -0.74 -7.45 -8.97
C ILE A 100 -0.77 -6.93 -10.41
N LYS A 101 0.09 -7.47 -11.28
CA LYS A 101 0.13 -7.10 -12.69
C LYS A 101 -1.18 -7.43 -13.40
N GLU A 102 -1.76 -8.61 -13.16
CA GLU A 102 -3.08 -9.00 -13.71
C GLU A 102 -4.15 -7.99 -13.28
N GLN A 103 -4.19 -7.64 -12.00
CA GLN A 103 -5.16 -6.67 -11.47
C GLN A 103 -4.96 -5.24 -11.98
N MET A 104 -3.71 -4.83 -12.27
CA MET A 104 -3.43 -3.53 -12.88
C MET A 104 -3.85 -3.50 -14.36
N GLN A 105 -3.66 -4.61 -15.09
CA GLN A 105 -4.07 -4.72 -16.49
C GLN A 105 -5.59 -4.77 -16.66
N GLU A 106 -6.30 -5.37 -15.71
CA GLU A 106 -7.77 -5.36 -15.66
C GLU A 106 -8.37 -3.99 -15.30
N ALA A 107 -7.58 -3.11 -14.66
CA ALA A 107 -8.00 -1.77 -14.26
C ALA A 107 -7.81 -0.71 -15.36
N ASP A 108 -7.02 -0.99 -16.41
CA ASP A 108 -6.92 -0.17 -17.62
C ASP A 108 -8.05 -0.54 -18.60
N VAL A 109 -9.12 0.28 -18.59
CA VAL A 109 -10.05 0.47 -19.73
C VAL A 109 -9.49 1.56 -20.64
#